data_AF-A0A843H4U3-F1
#
_entry.id   AF-A0A843H4U3-F1
#
_cell.length_a   1.000
_cell.length_b   1.000
_cell.length_c   1.000
_cell.angle_alpha   90.00
_cell.angle_beta   90.00
_cell.angle_gamma   90.00
#
_symmetry.space_group_name_H-M   'P 1'
#
loop_
_entity.id
_entity.type
_entity.pdbx_description
1 polymer ?
#
loop_
_entity_poly.entity_id
_entity_poly.type
_entity_poly.pdbx_seq_one_letter_code
_entity_poly.pdbx_strand_id
1 'polypeptide(L)' 'MSVEKQLLQILKAGLSITQMQAYKELNTIRLGALIFNLREKGYPIITERKGVKRYACYKMDMEKYNQMVEEDKL' A
#
# COMPACT_ATOMS: atom_id res chain seq x y z
N MET A 1 6.09 -2.83 -16.37
CA MET A 1 5.39 -3.15 -15.11
C MET A 1 4.49 -1.95 -14.78
N SER A 2 3.24 -2.14 -14.34
CA SER A 2 2.35 -1.00 -14.03
C SER A 2 2.67 -0.40 -12.65
N VAL A 3 2.35 0.89 -12.46
CA VAL A 3 2.52 1.60 -11.17
C VAL A 3 1.83 0.87 -10.03
N GLU A 4 0.63 0.33 -10.28
CA GLU A 4 -0.11 -0.47 -9.29
C GLU A 4 0.65 -1.75 -8.87
N LYS A 5 1.28 -2.45 -9.82
CA LYS A 5 2.08 -3.64 -9.54
C LYS A 5 3.34 -3.31 -8.74
N GLN A 6 4.02 -2.21 -9.08
CA GLN A 6 5.19 -1.73 -8.33
C GLN A 6 4.80 -1.34 -6.90
N LEU A 7 3.71 -0.60 -6.72
CA LEU A 7 3.15 -0.27 -5.42
C LEU A 7 2.85 -1.53 -4.61
N LEU A 8 2.19 -2.51 -5.23
CA LEU A 8 1.86 -3.77 -4.57
C LEU A 8 3.11 -4.52 -4.11
N GLN A 9 4.18 -4.56 -4.92
CA GLN A 9 5.44 -5.19 -4.53
C GLN A 9 6.07 -4.50 -3.30
N ILE A 10 6.07 -3.15 -3.28
CA ILE A 10 6.56 -2.38 -2.13
C ILE A 10 5.78 -2.75 -0.87
N LEU A 11 4.45 -2.79 -0.95
CA LEU A 11 3.60 -3.11 0.20
C LEU A 11 3.76 -4.56 0.65
N LYS A 12 3.88 -5.53 -0.27
CA LYS A 12 4.12 -6.94 0.05
C LYS A 12 5.49 -7.19 0.70
N ALA A 13 6.48 -6.33 0.42
CA ALA A 13 7.77 -6.36 1.10
C ALA A 13 7.70 -5.84 2.55
N GLY A 14 6.52 -5.50 3.06
CA GLY A 14 6.33 -4.94 4.41
C GLY A 14 6.71 -3.47 4.51
N LEU A 15 7.02 -2.81 3.40
CA LEU A 15 7.37 -1.39 3.38
C LEU A 15 6.13 -0.51 3.43
N SER A 16 6.32 0.72 3.91
CA SER A 16 5.30 1.75 3.93
C SER A 16 5.62 2.86 2.94
N ILE A 17 4.61 3.43 2.29
CA ILE A 17 4.78 4.49 1.29
C ILE A 17 3.89 5.69 1.58
N THR A 18 4.45 6.88 1.43
CA THR A 18 3.74 8.16 1.49
C THR A 18 3.45 8.68 0.09
N GLN A 19 2.51 9.63 -0.03
CA GLN A 19 2.22 10.29 -1.31
C GLN A 19 3.48 10.91 -1.96
N MET A 20 4.37 11.47 -1.15
CA MET A 20 5.61 12.09 -1.63
C MET A 20 6.60 11.05 -2.16
N GLN A 21 6.72 9.90 -1.48
CA GLN A 21 7.56 8.79 -1.95
C GLN A 21 6.99 8.18 -3.23
N ALA A 22 5.68 7.96 -3.31
CA ALA A 22 5.05 7.47 -4.54
C ALA A 22 5.26 8.41 -5.74
N TYR A 23 5.28 9.72 -5.51
CA TYR A 23 5.63 10.68 -6.56
C TYR A 23 7.11 10.55 -6.99
N LYS A 24 8.04 10.45 -6.03
CA LYS A 24 9.48 10.36 -6.32
C LYS A 24 9.89 9.03 -6.96
N GLU A 25 9.34 7.91 -6.47
CA GLU A 25 9.79 6.56 -6.82
C GLU A 25 8.95 5.95 -7.95
N LEU A 26 7.65 6.25 -8.00
CA LEU A 26 6.71 5.64 -8.94
C LEU A 26 6.11 6.64 -9.93
N ASN A 27 6.55 7.91 -9.89
CA ASN A 27 6.08 9.01 -10.72
C ASN A 27 4.54 9.14 -10.75
N THR A 28 3.89 8.95 -9.59
CA THR A 28 2.43 9.01 -9.48
C THR A 28 1.94 9.98 -8.42
N ILE A 29 0.95 10.78 -8.80
CA ILE A 29 0.19 11.65 -7.89
C ILE A 29 -1.10 10.96 -7.39
N ARG A 30 -1.45 9.79 -7.91
CA ARG A 30 -2.71 9.09 -7.62
C ARG A 30 -2.57 7.93 -6.64
N LEU A 31 -1.66 8.03 -5.67
CA LEU A 31 -1.44 6.95 -4.68
C LEU A 31 -2.74 6.57 -3.97
N GLY A 32 -3.55 7.54 -3.53
CA GLY A 32 -4.83 7.27 -2.87
C GLY A 32 -5.78 6.40 -3.69
N ALA A 33 -5.89 6.65 -5.00
CA ALA A 33 -6.73 5.85 -5.90
C ALA A 33 -6.16 4.43 -6.11
N LEU A 34 -4.84 4.29 -6.21
CA LEU A 34 -4.20 2.97 -6.30
C LEU A 34 -4.41 2.14 -5.03
N ILE A 35 -4.28 2.78 -3.85
CA ILE A 35 -4.55 2.12 -2.57
C ILE A 35 -6.02 1.71 -2.47
N PHE A 36 -6.94 2.56 -2.92
CA PHE A 36 -8.37 2.23 -2.98
C PHE A 36 -8.61 0.98 -3.84
N ASN A 37 -8.08 0.95 -5.07
CA ASN A 37 -8.20 -0.21 -5.96
C ASN A 37 -7.61 -1.49 -5.35
N LEU A 38 -6.50 -1.39 -4.63
CA LEU A 38 -5.90 -2.55 -3.96
C LEU A 38 -6.77 -3.04 -2.80
N ARG A 39 -7.40 -2.14 -2.03
CA ARG A 39 -8.36 -2.54 -0.98
C ARG A 39 -9.60 -3.23 -1.55
N GLU A 40 -10.13 -2.73 -2.66
CA GLU A 40 -11.24 -3.37 -3.38
C GLU A 40 -10.88 -4.78 -3.87
N LYS A 41 -9.60 -5.01 -4.18
CA LYS A 41 -9.05 -6.33 -4.51
C LYS A 41 -8.79 -7.22 -3.28
N GLY A 42 -9.18 -6.80 -2.08
CA GLY A 42 -9.05 -7.58 -0.85
C GLY A 42 -7.72 -7.39 -0.11
N TYR A 43 -6.78 -6.58 -0.61
CA TYR A 43 -5.50 -6.40 0.07
C TYR A 43 -5.69 -5.61 1.37
N PRO A 44 -5.23 -6.14 2.53
CA PRO A 44 -5.42 -5.50 3.82
C PRO A 44 -4.42 -4.35 4.03
N ILE A 45 -4.71 -3.19 3.44
CA ILE A 45 -3.83 -2.01 3.52
C ILE A 45 -4.33 -1.04 4.58
N ILE A 46 -3.47 -0.73 5.54
CA ILE A 46 -3.76 0.22 6.62
C ILE A 46 -3.16 1.59 6.36
N THR A 47 -3.82 2.62 6.87
CA THR A 47 -3.38 4.01 6.77
C THR A 47 -2.90 4.48 8.14
N GLU A 48 -1.64 4.87 8.21
CA GLU A 48 -1.04 5.52 9.37
C GLU A 48 -0.85 7.00 9.08
N ARG A 49 -0.92 7.83 10.12
CA ARG A 49 -0.54 9.24 10.04
C ARG A 49 0.85 9.40 10.65
N LYS A 50 1.83 9.85 9.85
CA LYS A 50 3.22 10.03 10.29
C LYS A 50 3.62 11.52 10.30
N GLY A 51 4.56 11.85 11.17
CA GLY A 51 5.17 13.18 11.30
C GLY A 51 4.30 14.25 11.99
N VAL A 52 4.91 15.42 12.23
CA VAL A 52 4.29 16.56 12.95
C VAL A 52 3.04 17.07 12.22
N LYS A 53 3.07 17.09 10.88
CA LYS A 53 1.93 17.48 10.04
C LYS A 53 0.96 16.34 9.73
N ARG A 54 1.14 15.14 10.31
CA ARG A 54 0.24 13.98 10.21
C ARG A 54 -0.09 13.58 8.75
N TYR A 55 0.92 13.44 7.90
CA TYR A 55 0.72 12.99 6.53
C TYR A 55 0.33 11.51 6.47
N ALA A 56 -0.48 11.14 5.47
CA ALA A 56 -0.89 9.76 5.25
C ALA A 56 0.29 8.89 4.75
N CYS A 57 0.44 7.73 5.38
CA CYS A 57 1.38 6.69 5.04
C CYS A 57 0.61 5.36 4.96
N TYR A 58 0.87 4.58 3.92
CA TYR A 58 0.15 3.33 3.65
C TYR A 58 1.10 2.17 3.79
N LYS A 59 0.68 1.09 4.45
CA LYS A 59 1.44 -0.16 4.58
C LYS A 59 0.50 -1.36 4.52
N MET A 60 1.03 -2.52 4.14
CA MET A 60 0.29 -3.77 4.26
C MET A 60 0.19 -4.15 5.75
N ASP A 61 -1.00 -4.57 6.17
CA ASP A 61 -1.16 -5.32 7.40
C ASP A 61 -0.67 -6.76 7.14
N MET A 62 0.59 -7.02 7.52
CA MET A 62 1.25 -8.28 7.21
C MET A 62 0.66 -9.46 7.99
N GLU A 63 0.14 -9.22 9.20
CA GLU A 63 -0.51 -10.29 9.97
C GLU A 63 -1.76 -10.75 9.24
N LYS A 64 -2.61 -9.80 8.84
CA LYS A 64 -3.83 -10.11 8.08
C LYS A 64 -3.53 -10.64 6.68
N TYR A 65 -2.51 -10.10 6.00
CA TYR A 65 -2.11 -10.57 4.67
C TYR A 65 -1.64 -12.01 4.71
N ASN A 66 -0.79 -12.38 5.67
CA ASN A 66 -0.28 -13.75 5.79
C ASN A 66 -1.41 -14.73 6.11
N GLN A 67 -2.35 -14.38 7.00
CA GLN A 67 -3.54 -15.20 7.27
C GLN A 67 -4.36 -15.44 5.99
N MET A 68 -4.59 -14.39 5.19
CA MET A 68 -5.34 -14.53 3.93
C MET A 68 -4.62 -15.41 2.88
N VAL A 69 -3.29 -15.35 2.84
CA VAL A 69 -2.47 -16.20 1.95
C VAL A 69 -2.49 -17.66 2.42
N GLU A 70 -2.40 -17.92 3.71
CA GLU A 70 -2.49 -19.28 4.28
C GLU A 70 -3.86 -19.92 4.06
N GLU A 71 -4.92 -19.11 4.01
CA GLU A 71 -6.29 -19.57 3.81
C GLU A 71 -6.72 -19.62 2.33
N ASP A 72 -5.83 -19.33 1.36
CA ASP A 72 -6.12 -19.23 -0.09
C ASP A 72 -7.29 -18.27 -0.41
N LYS A 73 -7.41 -17.17 0.36
CA LYS A 73 -8.53 -16.20 0.29
C LYS A 73 -8.22 -14.94 -0.52
N LEU A 74 -7.12 -14.92 -1.30
CA LEU A 74 -6.56 -13.70 -1.90
C LEU A 74 -6.36 -13.80 -3.42
#